data_AF-A0A1F4ZUI3-F1
#
_entry.id   AF-A0A1F4ZUI3-F1
#
_cell.length_a   1.000
_cell.length_b   1.000
_cell.length_c   1.000
_cell.angle_alpha   90.00
_cell.angle_beta   90.00
_cell.angle_gamma   90.00
#
_symmetry.space_group_name_H-M   'P 1'
#
loop_
_entity.id
_entity.type
_entity.pdbx_description
1 polymer ?
#
loop_
_entity_poly.entity_id
_entity_poly.type
_entity_poly.pdbx_seq_one_letter_code
_entity_poly.pdbx_strand_id
1 'polypeptide(L)'
;MWWVTPRTGGGRFILPYLPAFSVLTSLVIFSTKDNFIKTASLFISVSLALVTVGYRSAANYKFLPVIFGYQSKIDFLASRLDFSSGNYIDTDGFLQSNFSPSDVLLVRGINNLFYLDVPFVHIDYLSCRDNPAYLLQYQGQSTPMSYNNWYSVYSDPVTDTQVLKQP
;
A
#
# COMPACT_ATOMS: atom_id res chain seq x y z
N MET A 1 -4.40 19.56 16.20
CA MET A 1 -4.17 18.09 16.32
C MET A 1 -2.82 17.68 15.73
N TRP A 2 -2.58 17.83 14.42
CA TRP A 2 -1.33 17.40 13.75
C TRP A 2 -0.01 17.90 14.36
N TRP A 3 -0.02 19.07 14.99
CA TRP A 3 1.16 19.67 15.63
C TRP A 3 1.42 19.19 17.07
N VAL A 4 0.46 18.53 17.71
CA VAL A 4 0.51 18.19 19.15
C VAL A 4 0.50 16.67 19.38
N THR A 5 0.01 15.88 18.42
CA THR A 5 0.05 14.42 18.49
C THR A 5 1.34 13.86 17.87
N PRO A 6 1.89 12.74 18.39
CA PRO A 6 3.07 12.09 17.81
C PRO A 6 2.88 11.77 16.33
N ARG A 7 3.84 12.20 15.50
CA ARG A 7 3.84 11.99 14.04
C ARG A 7 4.01 10.52 13.64
N THR A 8 4.45 9.67 14.57
CA THR A 8 4.62 8.24 14.39
C THR A 8 3.85 7.47 15.46
N GLY A 9 3.03 6.50 15.05
CA GLY A 9 2.38 5.48 15.90
C GLY A 9 1.27 5.92 16.87
N GLY A 10 1.31 7.15 17.40
CA GLY A 10 0.44 7.61 18.50
C GLY A 10 -0.86 8.31 18.06
N GLY A 11 -0.84 9.04 16.94
CA GLY A 11 -2.01 9.82 16.48
C GLY A 11 -3.27 9.00 16.21
N ARG A 12 -3.14 7.70 15.90
CA ARG A 12 -4.30 6.80 15.69
C ARG A 12 -5.16 6.59 16.94
N PHE A 13 -4.58 6.72 18.13
CA PHE A 13 -5.29 6.49 19.38
C PHE A 13 -6.23 7.64 19.77
N ILE A 14 -6.09 8.82 19.17
CA ILE A 14 -7.02 9.94 19.42
C ILE A 14 -8.28 9.88 18.54
N LEU A 15 -8.25 9.10 17.46
CA LEU A 15 -9.35 9.00 16.50
C LEU A 15 -10.69 8.60 17.15
N PRO A 16 -10.75 7.64 18.09
CA PRO A 16 -12.00 7.28 18.77
C PRO A 16 -12.58 8.39 19.65
N TYR A 17 -11.76 9.36 20.09
CA TYR A 17 -12.19 10.46 20.95
C TYR A 17 -12.68 11.69 20.15
N LEU A 18 -12.42 11.75 18.84
CA LEU A 18 -12.86 12.86 17.98
C LEU A 18 -14.39 13.10 18.01
N PRO A 19 -15.26 12.07 18.03
CA PRO A 19 -16.70 12.27 18.18
C PRO A 19 -17.07 12.96 19.50
N ALA A 20 -16.44 12.56 20.61
CA ALA A 20 -16.67 13.18 21.91
C ALA A 20 -16.23 14.66 21.92
N PHE A 21 -15.07 14.96 21.31
CA PHE A 21 -14.64 16.34 21.10
C PHE A 21 -15.61 17.14 20.23
N SER A 22 -16.17 16.54 19.18
CA SER A 22 -17.17 17.19 18.34
C SER A 22 -18.42 17.57 19.15
N VAL A 23 -18.95 16.66 19.97
CA VAL A 23 -20.09 16.95 20.85
C VAL A 23 -19.77 18.06 21.85
N LEU A 24 -18.60 18.00 22.49
CA LEU A 24 -18.14 19.05 23.41
C LEU A 24 -18.04 20.41 22.72
N THR A 25 -17.47 20.47 21.51
CA THR A 25 -17.40 21.73 20.76
C THR A 25 -18.79 22.27 20.41
N SER A 26 -19.75 21.41 20.05
CA SER A 26 -21.13 21.83 19.81
C SER A 26 -21.80 22.37 21.07
N LEU A 27 -21.59 21.74 22.23
CA LEU A 27 -22.11 22.20 23.52
C LEU A 27 -21.55 23.57 23.93
N VAL A 28 -20.25 23.81 23.69
CA VAL A 28 -19.59 25.09 23.96
C VAL A 28 -20.15 26.20 23.07
N ILE A 29 -20.31 25.93 21.77
CA ILE A 29 -20.92 26.88 20.82
C ILE A 29 -22.35 27.22 21.24
N PHE A 30 -23.13 26.22 21.68
CA PHE A 30 -24.50 26.42 22.12
C PHE A 30 -24.60 27.24 23.41
N SER A 31 -23.68 27.03 24.35
CA SER A 31 -23.65 27.72 25.65
C SER A 31 -23.08 29.14 25.59
N THR A 32 -22.53 29.55 24.44
CA THR A 32 -21.96 30.88 24.24
C THR A 32 -23.08 31.91 24.05
N LYS A 33 -23.12 32.94 24.91
CA LYS A 33 -24.13 34.01 24.86
C LYS A 33 -23.88 35.05 23.78
N ASP A 34 -22.61 35.26 23.43
CA ASP A 34 -22.22 36.22 22.39
C ASP A 34 -22.54 35.68 20.99
N ASN A 35 -23.46 36.35 20.30
CA ASN A 35 -23.92 35.96 18.97
C ASN A 35 -22.82 36.05 17.91
N PHE A 36 -21.88 36.98 18.03
CA PHE A 36 -20.76 37.10 17.10
C PHE A 36 -19.82 35.91 17.25
N ILE A 37 -19.39 35.60 18.49
CA ILE A 37 -18.50 34.46 18.77
C ILE A 37 -19.16 33.14 18.36
N LYS A 38 -20.45 32.98 18.64
CA LYS A 38 -21.22 31.80 18.25
C LYS A 38 -21.27 31.62 16.73
N THR A 39 -21.59 32.69 15.99
CA THR A 39 -21.69 32.66 14.53
C THR A 39 -20.33 32.40 13.89
N ALA A 40 -19.28 33.07 14.37
CA ALA A 40 -17.92 32.86 13.89
C ALA A 40 -17.45 31.42 14.12
N SER A 41 -17.68 30.87 15.32
CA SER A 41 -17.28 29.49 15.66
C SER A 41 -18.01 28.45 14.79
N LEU A 42 -19.30 28.66 14.53
CA LEU A 42 -20.10 27.81 13.65
C LEU A 42 -19.60 27.89 12.20
N PHE A 43 -19.34 29.11 11.70
CA PHE A 43 -18.81 29.32 10.36
C PHE A 43 -17.44 28.64 10.16
N ILE A 44 -16.52 28.80 11.11
CA ILE A 44 -15.19 28.16 11.07
C ILE A 44 -15.33 26.64 11.05
N SER A 45 -16.20 26.09 11.91
CA SER A 45 -16.41 24.64 12.01
C SER A 45 -16.94 24.05 10.70
N VAL A 46 -17.96 24.69 10.10
CA VAL A 46 -18.51 24.25 8.81
C VAL A 46 -17.50 24.42 7.68
N SER A 47 -16.79 25.55 7.64
CA SER A 47 -15.76 25.79 6.62
C SER A 47 -14.65 24.75 6.68
N LEU A 48 -14.19 24.40 7.89
CA LEU A 48 -13.17 23.38 8.08
C LEU A 48 -13.65 22.00 7.64
N ALA A 49 -14.91 21.66 7.91
CA ALA A 49 -15.53 20.42 7.45
C ALA A 49 -15.56 20.37 5.91
N LEU A 50 -16.00 21.44 5.26
CA LEU A 50 -16.03 21.54 3.79
C LEU A 50 -14.64 21.43 3.17
N VAL A 51 -13.63 22.14 3.72
CA VAL A 51 -12.24 22.05 3.26
C VAL A 51 -11.70 20.63 3.43
N THR A 52 -11.98 19.98 4.57
CA THR A 52 -11.50 18.61 4.84
C THR A 52 -12.13 17.60 3.89
N VAL A 53 -13.44 17.70 3.66
CA VAL A 53 -14.17 16.86 2.69
C VAL A 53 -13.62 17.11 1.28
N GLY A 54 -13.51 18.37 0.86
CA GLY A 54 -12.99 18.74 -0.46
C GLY A 54 -11.57 18.22 -0.71
N TYR A 55 -10.66 18.41 0.23
CA TYR A 55 -9.29 17.88 0.15
C TYR A 55 -9.27 16.35 0.03
N ARG A 56 -10.05 15.65 0.86
CA ARG A 56 -10.15 14.18 0.80
C ARG A 56 -10.75 13.69 -0.51
N SER A 57 -11.77 14.38 -1.02
CA SER A 57 -12.37 14.06 -2.32
C SER A 57 -11.35 14.23 -3.45
N ALA A 58 -10.59 15.33 -3.46
CA ALA A 58 -9.54 15.57 -4.45
C ALA A 58 -8.43 14.50 -4.38
N ALA A 59 -7.99 14.12 -3.17
CA ALA A 59 -6.99 13.07 -2.99
C ALA A 59 -7.49 11.68 -3.44
N ASN A 60 -8.79 11.41 -3.26
CA ASN A 60 -9.41 10.14 -3.64
C ASN A 60 -9.91 10.10 -5.09
N TYR A 61 -9.96 11.25 -5.79
CA TYR A 61 -10.41 11.34 -7.18
C TYR A 61 -9.67 10.36 -8.11
N LYS A 62 -8.38 10.13 -7.85
CA LYS A 62 -7.54 9.17 -8.60
C LYS A 62 -8.07 7.72 -8.59
N PHE A 63 -8.89 7.34 -7.62
CA PHE A 63 -9.44 6.00 -7.51
C PHE A 63 -10.78 5.84 -8.27
N LEU A 64 -11.40 6.93 -8.72
CA LEU A 64 -12.67 6.86 -9.45
C LEU A 64 -12.60 5.97 -10.70
N PRO A 65 -11.56 6.03 -11.56
CA PRO A 65 -11.44 5.13 -12.71
C PRO A 65 -11.46 3.65 -12.32
N VAL A 66 -10.84 3.30 -11.20
CA VAL A 66 -10.81 1.92 -10.68
C VAL A 66 -12.19 1.51 -10.13
N ILE A 67 -12.86 2.41 -9.40
CA ILE A 67 -14.19 2.14 -8.82
C ILE A 67 -15.26 1.98 -9.91
N PHE A 68 -15.20 2.81 -10.96
CA PHE A 68 -16.13 2.74 -12.09
C PHE A 68 -15.75 1.65 -13.12
N GLY A 69 -14.62 0.96 -12.93
CA GLY A 69 -14.17 -0.11 -13.83
C GLY A 69 -13.55 0.34 -15.15
N TYR A 70 -13.24 1.64 -15.30
CA TYR A 70 -12.51 2.16 -16.46
C TYR A 70 -11.03 1.78 -16.47
N GLN A 71 -10.47 1.42 -15.32
CA GLN A 71 -9.09 0.98 -15.16
C GLN A 71 -9.05 -0.27 -14.26
N SER A 72 -8.22 -1.26 -14.61
CA SER A 72 -8.05 -2.43 -13.75
C SER A 72 -7.24 -2.08 -12.49
N LYS A 73 -7.39 -2.87 -11.43
CA LYS A 73 -6.62 -2.69 -10.19
C LYS A 73 -5.12 -2.84 -10.44
N ILE A 74 -4.73 -3.80 -11.29
CA ILE A 74 -3.33 -4.08 -11.61
C ILE A 74 -2.73 -2.90 -12.38
N ASP A 75 -3.40 -2.38 -13.41
CA ASP A 75 -2.92 -1.22 -14.17
C ASP A 75 -2.79 0.04 -13.29
N PHE A 76 -3.71 0.21 -12.36
CA PHE A 76 -3.66 1.32 -11.41
C PHE A 76 -2.45 1.20 -10.47
N LEU A 77 -2.17 0.01 -9.96
CA LEU A 77 -1.00 -0.23 -9.11
C LEU A 77 0.30 -0.12 -9.91
N ALA A 78 0.37 -0.71 -11.11
CA ALA A 78 1.52 -0.65 -12.00
C ALA A 78 1.97 0.78 -12.31
N SER A 79 1.02 1.71 -12.44
CA SER A 79 1.31 3.12 -12.76
C SER A 79 1.57 4.02 -11.54
N ARG A 80 1.34 3.54 -10.31
CA ARG A 80 1.35 4.37 -9.09
C ARG A 80 2.18 3.82 -7.94
N LEU A 81 2.50 2.54 -7.93
CA LEU A 81 3.28 1.91 -6.88
C LEU A 81 4.77 2.23 -7.08
N ASP A 82 5.47 2.45 -5.98
CA ASP A 82 6.90 2.73 -6.02
C ASP A 82 7.69 1.42 -5.98
N PHE A 83 8.10 0.90 -7.13
CA PHE A 83 8.86 -0.34 -7.23
C PHE A 83 10.30 -0.20 -6.72
N SER A 84 10.85 1.02 -6.66
CA SER A 84 12.21 1.25 -6.15
C SER A 84 12.33 1.00 -4.64
N SER A 85 11.22 1.09 -3.91
CA SER A 85 11.16 0.85 -2.47
C SER A 85 10.97 -0.62 -2.08
N GLY A 86 11.08 -1.57 -3.02
CA GLY A 86 10.91 -2.99 -2.71
C GLY A 86 9.47 -3.49 -2.86
N ASN A 87 8.61 -2.79 -3.60
CA ASN A 87 7.25 -3.27 -3.89
C ASN A 87 7.26 -4.19 -5.11
N TYR A 88 6.36 -5.18 -5.14
CA TYR A 88 6.15 -6.04 -6.30
C TYR A 88 4.67 -6.30 -6.52
N ILE A 89 4.27 -6.42 -7.79
CA ILE A 89 2.97 -6.91 -8.25
C ILE A 89 3.20 -7.77 -9.50
N ASP A 90 2.36 -8.79 -9.71
CA ASP A 90 2.33 -9.54 -10.97
C ASP A 90 1.52 -8.74 -12.01
N THR A 91 2.22 -8.04 -12.91
CA THR A 91 1.59 -7.03 -13.81
C THR A 91 0.84 -7.65 -14.98
N ASP A 92 1.32 -8.78 -15.50
CA ASP A 92 0.77 -9.47 -16.67
C ASP A 92 0.19 -10.85 -16.32
N GLY A 93 0.24 -11.26 -15.05
CA GLY A 93 -0.28 -12.54 -14.59
C GLY A 93 0.67 -13.70 -14.89
N PHE A 94 1.95 -13.45 -15.16
CA PHE A 94 2.93 -14.50 -15.44
C PHE A 94 3.01 -15.50 -14.28
N LEU A 95 3.09 -15.04 -13.04
CA LEU A 95 3.16 -15.93 -11.88
C LEU A 95 1.86 -16.71 -11.74
N GLN A 96 0.72 -16.04 -11.84
CA GLN A 96 -0.59 -16.69 -11.71
C GLN A 96 -0.84 -17.77 -12.76
N SER A 97 -0.31 -17.59 -13.98
CA SER A 97 -0.54 -18.52 -15.10
C SER A 97 0.47 -19.66 -15.19
N ASN A 98 1.69 -19.48 -14.70
CA ASN A 98 2.79 -20.45 -14.87
C ASN A 98 3.14 -21.23 -13.59
N PHE A 99 2.60 -20.83 -12.44
CA PHE A 99 2.92 -21.46 -11.16
C PHE A 99 1.82 -22.40 -10.71
N SER A 100 2.20 -23.62 -10.36
CA SER A 100 1.30 -24.54 -9.68
C SER A 100 1.16 -24.14 -8.21
N PRO A 101 0.02 -24.37 -7.54
CA PRO A 101 -0.11 -24.22 -6.09
C PRO A 101 0.86 -25.08 -5.27
N SER A 102 1.50 -26.08 -5.90
CA SER A 102 2.57 -26.89 -5.29
C SER A 102 3.94 -26.25 -5.37
N ASP A 103 4.13 -25.28 -6.26
CA ASP A 103 5.43 -24.67 -6.52
C ASP A 103 5.68 -23.57 -5.48
N VAL A 104 6.86 -23.60 -4.87
CA VAL A 104 7.29 -22.55 -3.94
C VAL A 104 8.15 -21.54 -4.68
N LEU A 105 7.73 -20.28 -4.64
CA LEU A 105 8.50 -19.15 -5.15
C LEU A 105 9.47 -18.63 -4.07
N LEU A 106 10.77 -18.70 -4.32
CA LEU A 106 11.75 -18.01 -3.50
C LEU A 106 11.77 -16.53 -3.87
N VAL A 107 11.66 -15.66 -2.87
CA VAL A 107 11.65 -14.21 -3.08
C VAL A 107 12.88 -13.58 -2.45
N ARG A 108 13.52 -12.67 -3.19
CA ARG A 108 14.70 -11.95 -2.70
C ARG A 108 14.68 -10.48 -3.09
N GLY A 109 15.03 -9.64 -2.12
CA GLY A 109 15.24 -8.21 -2.32
C GLY A 109 13.96 -7.39 -2.43
N ILE A 110 12.79 -8.04 -2.38
CA ILE A 110 11.47 -7.41 -2.42
C ILE A 110 10.90 -7.40 -1.00
N ASN A 111 10.58 -6.20 -0.51
CA ASN A 111 10.16 -5.98 0.87
C ASN A 111 8.63 -6.09 1.06
N ASN A 112 7.86 -5.72 0.04
CA ASN A 112 6.40 -5.72 0.11
C ASN A 112 5.81 -6.76 -0.83
N LEU A 113 5.41 -7.88 -0.23
CA LEU A 113 4.81 -9.05 -0.89
C LEU A 113 3.31 -9.10 -0.71
N PHE A 114 2.69 -7.99 -0.27
CA PHE A 114 1.25 -7.91 -0.01
C PHE A 114 0.37 -8.30 -1.21
N TYR A 115 0.87 -8.09 -2.43
CA TYR A 115 0.13 -8.35 -3.67
C TYR A 115 0.53 -9.67 -4.35
N LEU A 116 1.38 -10.47 -3.72
CA LEU A 116 1.85 -11.74 -4.26
C LEU A 116 0.87 -12.86 -3.87
N ASP A 117 0.16 -13.40 -4.86
CA ASP A 117 -0.89 -14.41 -4.67
C ASP A 117 -0.45 -15.81 -5.13
N VAL A 118 0.77 -16.20 -4.75
CA VAL A 118 1.34 -17.54 -4.99
C VAL A 118 2.07 -18.02 -3.73
N PRO A 119 2.23 -19.33 -3.50
CA PRO A 119 3.05 -19.81 -2.38
C PRO A 119 4.49 -19.30 -2.50
N PHE A 120 4.96 -18.56 -1.50
CA PHE A 120 6.30 -17.99 -1.51
C PHE A 120 7.02 -18.15 -0.19
N VAL A 121 8.36 -18.13 -0.25
CA VAL A 121 9.25 -18.05 0.90
C VAL A 121 10.25 -16.94 0.64
N HIS A 122 10.40 -16.01 1.57
CA HIS A 122 11.45 -14.99 1.47
C HIS A 122 12.80 -15.60 1.87
N ILE A 123 13.88 -15.24 1.17
CA ILE A 123 15.19 -15.89 1.31
C ILE A 123 15.72 -15.91 2.75
N ASP A 124 15.41 -14.88 3.54
CA ASP A 124 15.82 -14.78 4.95
C ASP A 124 15.15 -15.82 5.88
N TYR A 125 14.06 -16.44 5.41
CA TYR A 125 13.29 -17.45 6.14
C TYR A 125 13.35 -18.83 5.49
N LEU A 126 14.21 -19.00 4.48
CA LEU A 126 14.36 -20.26 3.78
C LEU A 126 14.87 -21.36 4.73
N SER A 127 14.14 -22.46 4.80
CA SER A 127 14.50 -23.65 5.56
C SER A 127 15.01 -24.76 4.65
N CYS A 128 15.82 -25.69 5.18
CA CYS A 128 16.34 -26.84 4.40
C CYS A 128 15.26 -27.81 3.89
N ARG A 129 14.00 -27.65 4.32
CA ARG A 129 12.85 -28.42 3.85
C ARG A 129 12.14 -27.78 2.65
N ASP A 130 12.38 -26.49 2.43
CA ASP A 130 11.79 -25.76 1.32
C ASP A 130 12.58 -26.11 0.05
N ASN A 131 11.88 -26.52 -1.00
CA ASN A 131 12.46 -26.82 -2.29
C ASN A 131 11.87 -25.86 -3.34
N PRO A 132 12.33 -24.60 -3.38
CA PRO A 132 11.80 -23.61 -4.31
C PRO A 132 12.11 -24.01 -5.75
N ALA A 133 11.11 -23.91 -6.63
CA ALA A 133 11.27 -24.18 -8.06
C ALA A 133 11.63 -22.92 -8.86
N TYR A 134 11.33 -21.75 -8.31
CA TYR A 134 11.47 -20.45 -8.94
C TYR A 134 12.02 -19.41 -7.98
N LEU A 135 12.73 -18.41 -8.50
CA LEU A 135 13.36 -17.32 -7.75
C LEU A 135 12.96 -15.99 -8.38
N LEU A 136 12.25 -15.16 -7.62
CA LEU A 136 11.90 -13.79 -7.97
C LEU A 136 12.90 -12.82 -7.32
N GLN A 137 13.55 -11.99 -8.14
CA GLN A 137 14.48 -10.95 -7.68
C GLN A 137 14.52 -9.76 -8.64
N TYR A 138 15.12 -8.64 -8.22
CA TYR A 138 15.40 -7.50 -9.11
C TYR A 138 16.45 -7.85 -10.19
N GLN A 139 16.29 -7.32 -11.41
CA GLN A 139 17.15 -7.63 -12.57
C GLN A 139 18.63 -7.27 -12.32
N GLY A 140 18.90 -6.22 -11.55
CA GLY A 140 20.27 -5.79 -11.22
C GLY A 140 20.93 -6.54 -10.05
N GLN A 141 20.23 -7.45 -9.37
CA GLN A 141 20.82 -8.17 -8.23
C GLN A 141 21.61 -9.40 -8.66
N SER A 142 22.79 -9.59 -8.07
CA SER A 142 23.62 -10.78 -8.30
C SER A 142 22.93 -12.00 -7.70
N THR A 143 22.65 -13.01 -8.52
CA THR A 143 22.04 -14.28 -8.08
C THR A 143 22.94 -14.94 -7.01
N PRO A 144 22.38 -15.46 -5.90
CA PRO A 144 23.20 -16.13 -4.89
C PRO A 144 23.90 -17.36 -5.47
N MET A 145 25.08 -17.68 -4.96
CA MET A 145 25.91 -18.76 -5.49
C MET A 145 25.18 -20.11 -5.55
N SER A 146 24.30 -20.37 -4.58
CA SER A 146 23.46 -21.58 -4.51
C SER A 146 22.44 -21.73 -5.65
N TYR A 147 22.13 -20.64 -6.36
CA TYR A 147 21.14 -20.60 -7.44
C TYR A 147 21.73 -20.13 -8.77
N ASN A 148 23.06 -20.11 -8.90
CA ASN A 148 23.75 -19.53 -10.06
C ASN A 148 23.56 -20.36 -11.36
N ASN A 149 23.11 -21.62 -11.24
CA ASN A 149 22.75 -22.48 -12.36
C ASN A 149 21.30 -22.30 -12.83
N TRP A 150 20.51 -21.44 -12.19
CA TRP A 150 19.14 -21.15 -12.58
C TRP A 150 19.13 -20.18 -13.74
N TYR A 151 18.18 -20.36 -14.67
CA TYR A 151 18.08 -19.55 -15.88
C TYR A 151 16.85 -18.66 -15.83
N SER A 152 16.96 -17.47 -16.42
CA SER A 152 15.84 -16.53 -16.48
C SER A 152 14.75 -17.04 -17.41
N VAL A 153 13.53 -17.10 -16.91
CA VAL A 153 12.32 -17.51 -17.65
C VAL A 153 11.38 -16.34 -17.92
N TYR A 154 11.52 -15.24 -17.16
CA TYR A 154 10.68 -14.07 -17.28
C TYR A 154 11.36 -12.83 -16.73
N SER A 155 11.03 -11.68 -17.30
CA SER A 155 11.54 -10.36 -16.91
C SER A 155 10.44 -9.32 -17.10
N ASP A 156 10.15 -8.56 -16.04
CA ASP A 156 9.18 -7.49 -16.05
C ASP A 156 9.90 -6.13 -15.96
N PRO A 157 9.87 -5.30 -17.02
CA PRO A 157 10.47 -3.98 -17.00
C PRO A 157 9.71 -2.96 -16.13
N VAL A 158 8.44 -3.21 -15.80
CA VAL A 158 7.63 -2.30 -14.97
C VAL A 158 8.07 -2.38 -13.51
N THR A 159 8.25 -3.59 -13.01
CA THR A 159 8.68 -3.86 -11.64
C THR A 159 10.21 -3.95 -11.49
N ASP A 160 10.95 -3.93 -12.60
CA ASP A 160 12.41 -4.17 -12.67
C ASP A 160 12.81 -5.54 -12.07
N THR A 161 11.94 -6.54 -12.23
CA THR A 161 12.15 -7.88 -11.67
C THR A 161 12.37 -8.93 -12.74
N GLN A 162 12.91 -10.07 -12.31
CA GLN A 162 13.06 -11.27 -13.12
C GLN A 162 12.71 -12.50 -12.30
N VAL A 163 12.27 -13.54 -13.00
CA VAL A 163 12.02 -14.87 -12.45
C VAL A 163 13.04 -15.82 -13.05
N LEU A 164 13.78 -16.49 -12.18
CA LEU A 164 14.69 -17.58 -12.54
C LEU A 164 14.05 -18.91 -12.21
N LYS A 165 14.34 -19.94 -13.00
CA LYS A 165 13.85 -21.31 -12.81
C LYS A 165 15.00 -22.29 -12.59
N GLN A 166 14.76 -23.27 -11.73
CA GLN A 166 15.67 -24.40 -11.54
C GLN A 166 15.82 -25.20 -12.85
N PRO A 167 17.05 -25.62 -13.22
CA PRO A 167 17.32 -26.48 -14.38
C PRO A 167 16.63 -27.84 -14.32
#